data_AF-A0A7R9MFZ3-F1
#
_entry.id   AF-A0A7R9MFZ3-F1
#
_cell.length_a   1.000
_cell.length_b   1.000
_cell.length_c   1.000
_cell.angle_alpha   90.00
_cell.angle_beta   90.00
_cell.angle_gamma   90.00
#
_symmetry.space_group_name_H-M   'P 1'
#
loop_
_entity.id
_entity.type
_entity.pdbx_description
1 polymer ?
#
loop_
_entity_poly.entity_id
_entity_poly.type
_entity_poly.pdbx_seq_one_letter_code
_entity_poly.pdbx_strand_id
1 'polypeptide(L)'
;MVLESTIICVDNSEFMRNGDFVPTRLQAQQDAVSMVCHSKTRSNPENNVGLLTLAANPQVLSTLTTDVGRILSKLHAVEPIGEINLMTGIRVAHLALKHRQGKNHKMRIVVFVGSPVDSDEKELIKLAKRLKKEKVNVDVVNFGEEQVNTDKLTAFIKALEGTASHLVTVPPGPHL
;
A
#
# COMPACT_ATOMS: atom_id res chain seq x y z
N MET A 1 -13.13 -16.68 -8.88
CA MET A 1 -12.63 -15.41 -8.32
C MET A 1 -12.79 -15.46 -6.80
N VAL A 2 -11.86 -14.89 -6.02
CA VAL A 2 -11.79 -15.07 -4.55
C VAL A 2 -12.16 -13.77 -3.84
N LEU A 3 -12.94 -13.86 -2.77
CA LEU A 3 -13.27 -12.73 -1.90
C LEU A 3 -12.03 -12.24 -1.17
N GLU A 4 -11.77 -10.93 -1.26
CA GLU A 4 -10.65 -10.29 -0.57
C GLU A 4 -11.04 -8.98 0.10
N SER A 5 -10.27 -8.63 1.14
CA SER A 5 -10.28 -7.33 1.78
C SER A 5 -8.91 -6.74 1.56
N THR A 6 -8.87 -5.65 0.78
CA THR A 6 -7.63 -4.99 0.39
C THR A 6 -7.51 -3.66 1.12
N ILE A 7 -6.44 -3.46 1.88
CA ILE A 7 -6.08 -2.13 2.37
C ILE A 7 -5.01 -1.57 1.43
N ILE A 8 -5.27 -0.39 0.88
CA ILE A 8 -4.32 0.36 0.07
C ILE A 8 -3.66 1.40 0.96
N CYS A 9 -2.36 1.30 1.11
CA CYS A 9 -1.54 2.25 1.82
C CYS A 9 -0.88 3.18 0.80
N VAL A 10 -1.20 4.48 0.88
CA VAL A 10 -0.62 5.51 0.02
C VAL A 10 0.47 6.27 0.76
N ASP A 11 1.60 6.45 0.08
CA ASP A 11 2.66 7.36 0.50
C ASP A 11 2.27 8.79 0.16
N ASN A 12 2.25 9.66 1.17
CA ASN A 12 2.00 11.10 1.05
C ASN A 12 3.18 11.91 1.62
N SER A 13 4.40 11.37 1.54
CA SER A 13 5.62 12.06 1.95
C SER A 13 5.95 13.26 1.04
N GLU A 14 6.89 14.10 1.47
CA GLU A 14 7.33 15.26 0.69
C GLU A 14 7.95 14.88 -0.67
N PHE A 15 8.53 13.68 -0.79
CA PHE A 15 9.05 13.13 -2.05
C PHE A 15 7.98 12.92 -3.12
N MET A 16 6.70 12.89 -2.73
CA MET A 16 5.57 12.80 -3.67
C MET A 16 5.31 14.10 -4.44
N ARG A 17 5.97 15.20 -4.05
CA ARG A 17 5.98 16.46 -4.82
C ARG A 17 6.90 16.41 -6.05
N ASN A 18 7.72 15.37 -6.17
CA ASN A 18 8.64 15.24 -7.29
C ASN A 18 7.87 15.12 -8.63
N GLY A 19 8.42 15.77 -9.65
CA GLY A 19 7.88 15.77 -11.02
C GLY A 19 8.53 14.74 -11.94
N ASP A 20 9.09 13.67 -11.39
CA ASP A 20 9.71 12.58 -12.16
C ASP A 20 8.68 11.68 -12.86
N PHE A 21 7.42 11.73 -12.41
CA PHE A 21 6.26 11.17 -13.10
C PHE A 21 5.35 12.30 -13.59
N VAL A 22 4.86 12.18 -14.81
CA VAL A 22 3.93 13.15 -15.42
C VAL A 22 2.50 12.79 -15.00
N PRO A 23 1.67 13.76 -14.54
CA PRO A 23 1.96 15.19 -14.31
C PRO A 23 2.64 15.49 -12.97
N THR A 24 2.35 14.74 -11.90
CA THR A 24 3.10 14.74 -10.63
C THR A 24 3.12 13.32 -10.07
N ARG A 25 4.11 12.99 -9.25
CA ARG A 25 4.21 11.66 -8.61
C ARG A 25 2.98 11.33 -7.77
N LEU A 26 2.43 12.31 -7.04
CA LEU A 26 1.18 12.15 -6.32
C LEU A 26 0.00 11.81 -7.24
N GLN A 27 -0.19 12.57 -8.34
CA GLN A 27 -1.29 12.31 -9.26
C GLN A 27 -1.18 10.93 -9.92
N ALA A 28 0.02 10.54 -10.35
CA ALA A 28 0.27 9.22 -10.92
C ALA A 28 -0.06 8.09 -9.92
N GLN A 29 0.26 8.28 -8.64
CA GLN A 29 -0.13 7.35 -7.59
C GLN A 29 -1.65 7.30 -7.41
N GLN A 30 -2.35 8.45 -7.46
CA GLN A 30 -3.81 8.49 -7.36
C GLN A 30 -4.48 7.68 -8.48
N ASP A 31 -3.98 7.83 -9.70
CA ASP A 31 -4.48 7.10 -10.87
C ASP A 31 -4.21 5.59 -10.75
N ALA A 32 -3.00 5.21 -10.30
CA ALA A 32 -2.66 3.82 -10.04
C ALA A 32 -3.56 3.18 -8.96
N VAL A 33 -3.81 3.88 -7.86
CA VAL A 33 -4.73 3.45 -6.80
C VAL A 33 -6.15 3.29 -7.34
N SER A 34 -6.62 4.25 -8.15
CA SER A 34 -7.93 4.17 -8.80
C SER A 34 -8.06 2.93 -9.68
N MET A 35 -7.05 2.63 -10.50
CA MET A 35 -7.04 1.43 -11.33
C MET A 35 -7.08 0.14 -10.50
N VAL A 36 -6.31 0.08 -9.39
CA VAL A 36 -6.31 -1.06 -8.48
C VAL A 36 -7.69 -1.25 -7.85
N CYS A 37 -8.29 -0.18 -7.32
CA CYS A 37 -9.65 -0.22 -6.74
C CYS A 37 -10.67 -0.79 -7.74
N HIS A 38 -10.73 -0.22 -8.96
CA HIS A 38 -11.66 -0.68 -9.97
C HIS A 38 -11.39 -2.12 -10.41
N SER A 39 -10.11 -2.52 -10.54
CA SER A 39 -9.74 -3.90 -10.88
C SER A 39 -10.21 -4.88 -9.82
N LYS A 40 -10.06 -4.55 -8.53
CA LYS A 40 -10.52 -5.38 -7.42
C LYS A 40 -12.04 -5.48 -7.36
N THR A 41 -12.76 -4.38 -7.53
CA THR A 41 -14.24 -4.37 -7.53
C THR A 41 -14.81 -5.11 -8.75
N ARG A 42 -14.18 -4.99 -9.93
CA ARG A 42 -14.58 -5.78 -11.12
C ARG A 42 -14.31 -7.28 -10.96
N SER A 43 -13.25 -7.64 -10.24
CA SER A 43 -12.91 -9.05 -9.98
C SER A 43 -13.93 -9.72 -9.06
N ASN A 44 -14.50 -8.99 -8.11
CA ASN A 44 -15.64 -9.46 -7.33
C ASN A 44 -16.39 -8.25 -6.74
N PRO A 45 -17.71 -8.13 -6.94
CA PRO A 45 -18.50 -7.00 -6.43
C PRO A 45 -18.53 -6.94 -4.89
N GLU A 46 -18.27 -8.05 -4.19
CA GLU A 46 -18.22 -8.09 -2.72
C GLU A 46 -16.83 -7.77 -2.16
N ASN A 47 -15.84 -7.46 -3.01
CA ASN A 47 -14.53 -7.06 -2.55
C ASN A 47 -14.58 -5.71 -1.84
N ASN A 48 -13.91 -5.65 -0.69
CA ASN A 48 -13.81 -4.43 0.09
C ASN A 48 -12.43 -3.81 -0.08
N VAL A 49 -12.40 -2.50 -0.26
CA VAL A 49 -11.17 -1.72 -0.35
C VAL A 49 -11.16 -0.67 0.76
N GLY A 50 -10.03 -0.47 1.39
CA GLY A 50 -9.80 0.61 2.36
C GLY A 50 -8.60 1.45 1.96
N LEU A 51 -8.54 2.67 2.48
CA LEU A 51 -7.48 3.64 2.18
C LEU A 51 -6.81 4.10 3.47
N LEU A 52 -5.48 4.04 3.48
CA LEU A 52 -4.62 4.42 4.60
C LEU A 52 -3.47 5.29 4.09
N THR A 53 -3.11 6.34 4.83
CA THR A 53 -1.92 7.17 4.55
C THR A 53 -0.73 6.68 5.34
N LEU A 54 0.48 6.84 4.79
CA LEU A 54 1.72 6.38 5.42
C LEU A 54 2.59 7.50 6.01
N ALA A 55 2.41 8.76 5.60
CA ALA A 55 3.28 9.85 6.04
C ALA A 55 2.86 10.48 7.37
N ALA A 56 3.86 10.99 8.09
CA ALA A 56 3.82 11.59 9.43
C ALA A 56 3.19 10.67 10.49
N ASN A 57 1.85 10.55 10.47
CA ASN A 57 1.07 9.67 11.31
C ASN A 57 0.14 8.83 10.44
N PRO A 58 0.39 7.51 10.32
CA PRO A 58 -0.47 6.66 9.50
C PRO A 58 -1.91 6.65 10.00
N GLN A 59 -2.84 7.11 9.16
CA GLN A 59 -4.26 7.22 9.50
C GLN A 59 -5.13 6.52 8.46
N VAL A 60 -6.23 5.93 8.94
CA VAL A 60 -7.24 5.31 8.09
C VAL A 60 -8.17 6.41 7.58
N LEU A 61 -8.03 6.78 6.31
CA LEU A 61 -8.89 7.78 5.67
C LEU A 61 -10.27 7.20 5.33
N SER A 62 -10.29 5.94 4.91
CA SER A 62 -11.51 5.20 4.60
C SER A 62 -11.37 3.78 5.11
N THR A 63 -12.37 3.34 5.87
CA THR A 63 -12.49 1.94 6.28
C THR A 63 -12.85 1.06 5.07
N LEU A 64 -12.86 -0.26 5.28
CA LEU A 64 -13.23 -1.22 4.25
C LEU A 64 -14.64 -0.94 3.73
N THR A 65 -14.73 -0.55 2.46
CA THR A 65 -15.97 -0.24 1.75
C THR A 65 -15.96 -0.79 0.34
N THR A 66 -17.13 -1.03 -0.23
CA THR A 66 -17.31 -1.37 -1.65
C THR A 66 -17.43 -0.13 -2.53
N ASP A 67 -17.63 1.06 -1.92
CA ASP A 67 -17.78 2.33 -2.62
C ASP A 67 -16.43 2.95 -2.99
N VAL A 68 -16.05 2.75 -4.26
CA VAL A 68 -14.83 3.32 -4.83
C VAL A 68 -14.87 4.86 -4.86
N GLY A 69 -16.05 5.46 -5.05
CA GLY A 69 -16.18 6.92 -5.14
C GLY A 69 -15.79 7.63 -3.84
N ARG A 70 -16.15 7.04 -2.69
CA ARG A 70 -15.74 7.54 -1.37
C ARG A 70 -14.23 7.49 -1.17
N ILE A 71 -13.57 6.42 -1.66
CA ILE A 71 -12.11 6.26 -1.60
C ILE A 71 -11.43 7.33 -2.45
N LEU A 72 -11.87 7.51 -3.70
CA LEU A 72 -11.29 8.49 -4.63
C LEU A 72 -11.43 9.93 -4.11
N SER A 73 -12.59 10.28 -3.57
CA SER A 73 -12.82 11.61 -2.99
C SER A 73 -11.86 11.92 -1.85
N LYS A 74 -11.53 10.93 -1.01
CA LYS A 74 -10.55 11.07 0.07
C LYS A 74 -9.12 11.07 -0.44
N LEU A 75 -8.83 10.30 -1.48
CA LEU A 75 -7.52 10.21 -2.10
C LEU A 75 -7.11 11.55 -2.75
N HIS A 76 -8.02 12.23 -3.45
CA HIS A 76 -7.76 13.55 -4.04
C HIS A 76 -7.54 14.66 -3.00
N ALA A 77 -8.04 14.48 -1.78
CA ALA A 77 -7.83 15.42 -0.68
C ALA A 77 -6.50 15.20 0.08
N VAL A 78 -5.69 14.21 -0.32
CA VAL A 78 -4.41 13.91 0.31
C VAL A 78 -3.37 14.93 -0.16
N GLU A 79 -2.72 15.59 0.79
CA GLU A 79 -1.60 16.50 0.54
C GLU A 79 -0.27 15.83 0.89
N PRO A 80 0.81 16.12 0.14
CA PRO A 80 2.13 15.58 0.40
C PRO A 80 2.80 16.34 1.56
N ILE A 81 2.87 15.72 2.74
CA ILE A 81 3.37 16.30 3.99
C ILE A 81 4.12 15.23 4.81
N GLY A 82 5.32 15.59 5.27
CA GLY A 82 6.10 14.81 6.24
C GLY A 82 6.87 13.62 5.65
N GLU A 83 7.28 12.71 6.54
CA GLU A 83 8.10 11.54 6.23
C GLU A 83 7.31 10.24 6.33
N ILE A 84 7.72 9.21 5.58
CA ILE A 84 7.05 7.91 5.56
C ILE A 84 7.31 7.11 6.84
N ASN A 85 6.25 6.54 7.43
CA ASN A 85 6.37 5.58 8.52
C ASN A 85 5.76 4.23 8.14
N LEU A 86 6.54 3.45 7.38
CA LEU A 86 6.11 2.16 6.85
C LEU A 86 5.74 1.15 7.94
N MET A 87 6.56 1.06 8.99
CA MET A 87 6.37 0.10 10.09
C MET A 87 5.04 0.30 10.81
N THR A 88 4.72 1.55 11.15
CA THR A 88 3.46 1.89 11.80
C THR A 88 2.29 1.71 10.84
N GLY A 89 2.46 2.12 9.58
CA GLY A 89 1.44 1.98 8.54
C GLY A 89 0.99 0.53 8.33
N ILE A 90 1.92 -0.42 8.24
CA ILE A 90 1.58 -1.84 8.07
C ILE A 90 0.87 -2.40 9.32
N ARG A 91 1.26 -1.97 10.54
CA ARG A 91 0.58 -2.39 11.78
C ARG A 91 -0.86 -1.89 11.82
N VAL A 92 -1.10 -0.64 11.44
CA VAL A 92 -2.44 -0.04 11.38
C VAL A 92 -3.28 -0.69 10.28
N ALA A 93 -2.70 -0.93 9.09
CA ALA A 93 -3.38 -1.64 8.00
C ALA A 93 -3.82 -3.05 8.42
N HIS A 94 -2.93 -3.76 9.13
CA HIS A 94 -3.25 -5.06 9.67
C HIS A 94 -4.37 -5.03 10.72
N LEU A 95 -4.38 -4.01 11.59
CA LEU A 95 -5.47 -3.81 12.55
C LEU A 95 -6.81 -3.53 11.84
N ALA A 96 -6.80 -2.68 10.80
CA ALA A 96 -7.98 -2.40 9.99
C ALA A 96 -8.56 -3.66 9.33
N LEU A 97 -7.70 -4.58 8.87
CA LEU A 97 -8.11 -5.86 8.29
C LEU A 97 -8.74 -6.84 9.30
N LYS A 98 -8.48 -6.68 10.60
CA LYS A 98 -9.15 -7.47 11.65
C LYS A 98 -10.61 -7.08 11.87
N HIS A 99 -10.95 -5.81 11.60
CA HIS A 99 -12.32 -5.28 11.72
C HIS A 99 -13.15 -5.44 10.43
N ARG A 100 -12.75 -6.35 9.54
CA ARG A 100 -13.53 -6.65 8.32
C ARG A 100 -14.83 -7.37 8.65
N GLN A 101 -15.88 -7.06 7.88
CA GLN A 101 -17.18 -7.70 8.00
C GLN A 101 -17.12 -9.19 7.58
N GLY A 102 -16.44 -9.49 6.47
CA GLY A 102 -16.31 -10.85 5.95
C GLY A 102 -15.08 -11.60 6.48
N LYS A 103 -15.27 -12.51 7.45
CA LYS A 103 -14.16 -13.36 7.97
C LYS A 103 -13.53 -14.24 6.90
N ASN A 104 -14.30 -14.64 5.89
CA ASN A 104 -13.88 -15.48 4.77
C ASN A 104 -13.02 -14.75 3.73
N HIS A 105 -12.93 -13.41 3.80
CA HIS A 105 -12.15 -12.65 2.84
C HIS A 105 -10.66 -12.86 3.10
N LYS A 106 -9.91 -13.09 2.02
CA LYS A 106 -8.44 -13.09 2.09
C LYS A 106 -7.96 -11.68 2.41
N MET A 107 -7.01 -11.59 3.33
CA MET A 107 -6.38 -10.33 3.71
C MET A 107 -5.29 -9.98 2.71
N ARG A 108 -5.37 -8.77 2.15
CA ARG A 108 -4.34 -8.21 1.27
C ARG A 108 -4.03 -6.77 1.67
N ILE A 109 -2.76 -6.43 1.69
CA ILE A 109 -2.27 -5.07 1.86
C ILE A 109 -1.51 -4.73 0.58
N VAL A 110 -1.84 -3.61 -0.05
CA VAL A 110 -1.09 -3.05 -1.17
C VAL A 110 -0.45 -1.77 -0.68
N VAL A 111 0.88 -1.71 -0.69
CA VAL A 111 1.64 -0.58 -0.16
C VAL A 111 2.33 0.14 -1.31
N PHE A 112 2.02 1.40 -1.48
CA PHE A 112 2.75 2.30 -2.37
C PHE A 112 3.86 2.98 -1.58
N VAL A 113 5.11 2.85 -2.02
CA VAL A 113 6.30 3.45 -1.40
C VAL A 113 7.00 4.31 -2.45
N GLY A 114 7.13 5.61 -2.15
CA GLY A 114 7.73 6.61 -3.05
C GLY A 114 8.89 7.38 -2.43
N SER A 115 9.35 7.00 -1.24
CA SER A 115 10.30 7.73 -0.41
C SER A 115 11.24 6.77 0.32
N PRO A 116 12.39 7.26 0.84
CA PRO A 116 13.40 6.38 1.41
C PRO A 116 12.89 5.82 2.74
N VAL A 117 12.92 4.50 2.88
CA VAL A 117 12.44 3.82 4.07
C VAL A 117 13.57 3.70 5.09
N ASP A 118 13.58 4.58 6.09
CA ASP A 118 14.50 4.51 7.24
C ASP A 118 13.99 3.54 8.32
N SER A 119 13.67 2.31 7.91
CA SER A 119 13.28 1.24 8.82
C SER A 119 14.38 0.19 8.93
N ASP A 120 14.56 -0.32 10.14
CA ASP A 120 15.46 -1.42 10.44
C ASP A 120 15.02 -2.72 9.76
N GLU A 121 15.92 -3.34 9.00
CA GLU A 121 15.67 -4.60 8.30
C GLU A 121 15.25 -5.72 9.28
N LYS A 122 15.88 -5.78 10.46
CA LYS A 122 15.56 -6.77 11.49
C LYS A 122 14.12 -6.64 11.99
N GLU A 123 13.61 -5.41 12.11
CA GLU A 123 12.23 -5.19 12.54
C GLU A 123 11.23 -5.50 11.44
N LEU A 124 11.55 -5.14 10.19
CA LEU A 124 10.77 -5.51 9.01
C LEU A 124 10.61 -7.03 8.91
N ILE A 125 11.69 -7.79 9.11
CA ILE A 125 11.65 -9.27 9.10
C ILE A 125 10.77 -9.82 10.23
N LYS A 126 10.84 -9.24 11.45
CA LYS A 126 9.95 -9.64 12.56
C LYS A 126 8.48 -9.40 12.21
N LEU A 127 8.19 -8.27 11.58
CA LEU A 127 6.84 -7.90 11.15
C LEU A 127 6.34 -8.82 10.03
N ALA A 128 7.18 -9.12 9.03
CA ALA A 128 6.91 -10.09 7.97
C ALA A 128 6.53 -11.47 8.54
N LYS A 129 7.31 -11.99 9.49
CA LYS A 129 7.02 -13.28 10.17
C LYS A 129 5.67 -13.27 10.89
N ARG A 130 5.28 -12.13 11.49
CA ARG A 130 3.97 -11.98 12.14
C ARG A 130 2.84 -12.00 11.12
N LEU A 131 2.97 -11.24 10.03
CA LEU A 131 1.97 -11.21 8.95
C LEU A 131 1.79 -12.57 8.28
N LYS A 132 2.88 -13.33 8.12
CA LYS A 132 2.85 -14.71 7.62
C LYS A 132 2.01 -15.64 8.51
N LYS A 133 2.15 -15.55 9.84
CA LYS A 133 1.33 -16.32 10.80
C LYS A 133 -0.16 -15.95 10.69
N GLU A 134 -0.44 -14.68 10.46
CA GLU A 134 -1.81 -14.16 10.33
C GLU A 134 -2.38 -14.33 8.90
N LYS A 135 -1.64 -14.95 7.96
CA LYS A 135 -2.04 -15.21 6.56
C LYS A 135 -2.42 -13.93 5.79
N VAL A 136 -1.67 -12.85 6.01
CA VAL A 136 -1.82 -11.59 5.28
C VAL A 136 -0.91 -11.60 4.06
N ASN A 137 -1.45 -11.28 2.88
CA ASN A 137 -0.65 -11.04 1.68
C ASN A 137 -0.26 -9.57 1.62
N VAL A 138 0.97 -9.26 1.25
CA VAL A 138 1.44 -7.88 1.10
C VAL A 138 2.07 -7.71 -0.27
N ASP A 139 1.51 -6.82 -1.09
CA ASP A 139 2.14 -6.38 -2.32
C ASP A 139 2.75 -5.00 -2.08
N VAL A 140 4.00 -4.82 -2.50
CA VAL A 140 4.70 -3.55 -2.38
C VAL A 140 4.97 -3.02 -3.78
N VAL A 141 4.50 -1.81 -4.04
CA VAL A 141 4.76 -1.03 -5.25
C VAL A 141 5.76 0.05 -4.89
N ASN A 142 7.01 -0.17 -5.28
CA ASN A 142 8.08 0.80 -5.12
C ASN A 142 8.20 1.64 -6.38
N PHE A 143 8.19 2.97 -6.26
CA PHE A 143 8.31 3.89 -7.40
C PHE A 143 9.17 5.09 -7.03
N GLY A 144 9.92 5.62 -7.99
CA GLY A 144 10.83 6.75 -7.77
C GLY A 144 12.18 6.35 -7.16
N GLU A 145 12.19 5.86 -5.92
CA GLU A 145 13.44 5.48 -5.23
C GLU A 145 13.68 3.96 -5.23
N GLU A 146 14.24 3.47 -6.33
CA GLU A 146 14.57 2.05 -6.48
C GLU A 146 15.86 1.66 -5.73
N GLN A 147 16.93 2.45 -5.85
CA GLN A 147 18.27 2.02 -5.39
C GLN A 147 18.40 1.86 -3.87
N VAL A 148 17.71 2.69 -3.08
CA VAL A 148 17.84 2.66 -1.61
C VAL A 148 16.87 1.66 -0.97
N ASN A 149 15.69 1.48 -1.55
CA ASN A 149 14.62 0.71 -0.95
C ASN A 149 14.59 -0.77 -1.37
N THR A 150 15.08 -1.10 -2.57
CA THR A 150 14.86 -2.43 -3.16
C THR A 150 15.45 -3.55 -2.31
N ASP A 151 16.63 -3.37 -1.72
CA ASP A 151 17.25 -4.41 -0.89
C ASP A 151 16.44 -4.72 0.37
N LYS A 152 16.02 -3.68 1.10
CA LYS A 152 15.19 -3.82 2.32
C LYS A 152 13.84 -4.44 2.02
N LEU A 153 13.18 -3.99 0.94
CA LEU A 153 11.86 -4.49 0.53
C LEU A 153 11.94 -5.93 0.00
N THR A 154 13.03 -6.27 -0.69
CA THR A 154 13.28 -7.64 -1.16
C THR A 154 13.47 -8.59 0.03
N ALA A 155 14.25 -8.18 1.04
CA ALA A 155 14.40 -8.97 2.28
C ALA A 155 13.06 -9.15 3.01
N PHE A 156 12.24 -8.10 3.07
CA PHE A 156 10.90 -8.14 3.67
C PHE A 156 9.97 -9.12 2.95
N ILE A 157 9.93 -9.09 1.61
CA ILE A 157 9.07 -9.98 0.82
C ILE A 157 9.59 -11.42 0.83
N LYS A 158 10.90 -11.63 0.82
CA LYS A 158 11.49 -12.95 1.04
C LYS A 158 11.09 -13.53 2.41
N ALA A 159 11.07 -12.71 3.46
CA ALA A 159 10.61 -13.17 4.78
C ALA A 159 9.10 -13.53 4.80
N LEU A 160 8.32 -13.00 3.87
CA LEU A 160 6.90 -13.33 3.65
C LEU A 160 6.69 -14.59 2.78
N GLU A 161 7.75 -15.19 2.21
CA GLU A 161 7.66 -16.33 1.28
C GLU A 161 6.67 -17.42 1.76
N GLY A 162 5.70 -17.74 0.90
CA GLY A 162 4.58 -18.65 1.18
C GLY A 162 3.20 -18.01 1.07
N THR A 163 3.13 -16.68 0.99
CA THR A 163 1.91 -15.91 0.64
C THR A 163 2.05 -15.31 -0.77
N ALA A 164 0.93 -15.00 -1.43
CA ALA A 164 0.93 -14.40 -2.77
C ALA A 164 1.26 -12.89 -2.69
N SER A 165 2.48 -12.61 -2.23
CA SER A 165 3.06 -11.30 -1.94
C SER A 165 4.13 -10.98 -2.99
N HIS A 166 4.09 -9.77 -3.55
CA HIS A 166 4.96 -9.40 -4.68
C HIS A 166 5.64 -8.05 -4.45
N LEU A 167 6.85 -7.92 -4.99
CA LEU A 167 7.54 -6.64 -5.12
C LEU A 167 7.40 -6.20 -6.57
N VAL A 168 6.87 -4.99 -6.78
CA VAL A 168 6.85 -4.35 -8.09
C VAL A 168 7.68 -3.09 -7.97
N THR A 169 8.79 -3.02 -8.69
CA THR A 169 9.58 -1.78 -8.84
C THR A 169 9.17 -1.10 -10.14
N VAL A 170 8.90 0.20 -10.05
CA VAL A 170 8.57 1.06 -11.19
C VAL A 170 9.77 1.99 -11.40
N PRO A 171 10.48 1.88 -12.54
CA PRO A 171 11.64 2.70 -12.80
C PRO A 171 11.25 4.17 -12.93
N PRO A 172 12.11 5.11 -12.47
CA PRO A 172 11.88 6.53 -12.67
C PRO A 172 12.03 6.87 -14.16
N GLY A 173 11.02 7.53 -14.74
CA GLY A 173 11.05 7.99 -16.13
C GLY A 173 9.66 8.37 -16.64
N PRO A 174 9.56 9.18 -17.71
CA PRO A 174 8.30 9.65 -18.29
C PRO A 174 7.54 8.54 -19.06
N HIS A 175 7.69 7.27 -18.68
CA HIS A 175 7.05 6.15 -19.34
C HIS A 175 5.59 6.03 -18.88
N LEU A 176 4.73 6.78 -19.56
CA LEU A 176 3.33 6.47 -19.82
C LEU A 176 3.21 5.89 -21.23
#